data_AF-A0A1M2VJR3-F1
#
_entry.id   AF-A0A1M2VJR3-F1
#
_cell.length_a   1.000
_cell.length_b   1.000
_cell.length_c   1.000
_cell.angle_alpha   90.00
_cell.angle_beta   90.00
_cell.angle_gamma   90.00
#
_symmetry.space_group_name_H-M   'P 1'
#
loop_
_entity.id
_entity.type
_entity.pdbx_description
1 polymer ?
#
loop_
_entity_poly.entity_id
_entity_poly.type
_entity_poly.pdbx_seq_one_letter_code
_entity_poly.pdbx_strand_id
1 'polypeptide(L)'
;MSGEEQPNTDIITLTRHVLSDQFSIGPAATGDLTLLLTAIQTTSKFIATNVRKARLINLVGLAGETNVQGEEQKKLDVLSNDIMVNSLRASGKCAVLVSEELEEAVIIEDRYKGKYCVVFDPLDGSSNIDAGVNIGTIFGIYHIAPGSKGTVSDVLRPGSQMVAAGYTM
;
A
#
# COMPACT_ATOMS: atom_id res chain seq x y z
N MET A 1 3.15 34.25 -35.21
CA MET A 1 2.01 33.36 -34.89
C MET A 1 2.61 32.15 -34.19
N SER A 2 2.53 32.10 -32.86
CA SER A 2 2.86 30.89 -32.09
C SER A 2 1.79 29.85 -32.42
N GLY A 3 2.18 28.74 -33.04
CA GLY A 3 1.25 27.64 -33.28
C GLY A 3 0.71 27.14 -31.95
N GLU A 4 -0.62 27.07 -31.81
CA GLU A 4 -1.25 26.43 -30.66
C GLU A 4 -0.91 24.94 -30.70
N GLU A 5 -0.02 24.52 -29.81
CA GLU A 5 0.33 23.11 -29.65
C GLU A 5 -0.83 22.42 -28.93
N GLN A 6 -1.54 21.53 -29.62
CA GLN A 6 -2.64 20.79 -29.01
C GLN A 6 -2.10 19.87 -27.90
N PRO A 7 -2.73 19.82 -26.72
CA PRO A 7 -2.25 18.96 -25.63
C PRO A 7 -2.35 17.48 -26.04
N ASN A 8 -1.32 16.70 -25.70
CA ASN A 8 -1.32 15.27 -25.95
C ASN A 8 -2.48 14.59 -25.19
N THR A 9 -3.35 13.90 -25.91
CA THR A 9 -4.49 13.16 -25.36
C THR A 9 -4.13 11.72 -24.98
N ASP A 10 -2.95 11.24 -25.38
CA ASP A 10 -2.46 9.89 -25.06
C ASP A 10 -1.87 9.84 -23.64
N ILE A 11 -2.74 9.72 -22.64
CA ILE A 11 -2.35 9.71 -21.23
C ILE A 11 -1.71 8.37 -20.82
N ILE A 12 -0.57 8.43 -20.13
CA ILE A 12 0.05 7.26 -19.49
C ILE A 12 -0.35 7.25 -18.01
N THR A 13 -1.38 6.46 -17.68
CA THR A 13 -1.75 6.21 -16.29
C THR A 13 -0.81 5.18 -15.65
N LEU A 14 -0.72 5.16 -14.32
CA LEU A 14 0.02 4.11 -13.61
C LEU A 14 -0.44 2.70 -14.04
N THR A 15 -1.75 2.49 -14.13
CA THR A 15 -2.32 1.21 -14.57
C THR A 15 -1.88 0.85 -15.99
N ARG A 16 -1.87 1.81 -16.92
CA ARG A 16 -1.39 1.59 -18.30
C ARG A 16 0.10 1.24 -18.32
N HIS A 17 0.92 1.95 -17.53
CA HIS A 17 2.35 1.67 -17.43
C HIS A 17 2.61 0.24 -16.94
N VAL A 18 1.99 -0.16 -15.83
CA VAL A 18 2.14 -1.51 -15.26
C VAL A 18 1.61 -2.60 -16.22
N LEU A 19 0.49 -2.34 -16.91
CA LEU A 19 -0.02 -3.27 -17.93
C LEU A 19 0.93 -3.41 -19.12
N SER A 20 1.55 -2.31 -19.56
CA SER A 20 2.56 -2.33 -20.63
C SER A 20 3.74 -3.24 -20.24
N ASP A 21 4.21 -3.14 -19.01
CA ASP A 21 5.29 -3.99 -18.49
C ASP A 21 4.85 -5.46 -18.41
N GLN A 22 3.63 -5.73 -17.95
CA GLN A 22 3.06 -7.08 -17.96
C GLN A 22 3.03 -7.67 -19.39
N PHE A 23 2.58 -6.89 -20.38
CA PHE A 23 2.54 -7.35 -21.78
C PHE A 23 3.94 -7.58 -22.36
N SER A 24 4.91 -6.74 -22.00
CA SER A 24 6.32 -6.88 -22.36
C SER A 24 6.91 -8.21 -21.85
N ILE A 25 6.61 -8.61 -20.62
CA ILE A 25 7.05 -9.89 -20.03
C ILE A 25 6.34 -11.09 -20.68
N GLY A 26 5.12 -10.89 -21.19
CA GLY A 26 4.38 -11.91 -21.93
C GLY A 26 3.79 -13.01 -21.04
N PRO A 27 3.68 -14.26 -21.54
CA PRO A 27 2.93 -15.34 -20.87
C PRO A 27 3.41 -15.72 -19.46
N ALA A 28 4.65 -15.37 -19.10
CA ALA A 28 5.19 -15.61 -17.76
C ALA A 28 4.57 -14.69 -16.70
N ALA A 29 4.04 -13.53 -17.09
CA ALA A 29 3.40 -12.60 -16.17
C ALA A 29 1.92 -12.94 -15.97
N THR A 30 1.59 -13.55 -14.82
CA THR A 30 0.20 -13.96 -14.49
C THR A 30 -0.76 -12.79 -14.24
N GLY A 31 -0.24 -11.56 -14.11
CA GLY A 31 -1.01 -10.36 -13.78
C GLY A 31 -1.30 -10.17 -12.28
N ASP A 32 -0.79 -11.06 -11.42
CA ASP A 32 -1.05 -10.95 -9.98
C ASP A 32 -0.38 -9.72 -9.35
N LEU A 33 0.84 -9.36 -9.79
CA LEU A 33 1.49 -8.13 -9.33
C LEU A 33 0.74 -6.89 -9.83
N THR A 34 0.27 -6.90 -11.07
CA THR A 34 -0.55 -5.83 -11.65
C THR A 34 -1.80 -5.56 -10.84
N LEU A 35 -2.51 -6.63 -10.45
CA LEU A 35 -3.70 -6.52 -9.60
C LEU A 35 -3.37 -5.99 -8.22
N LEU A 36 -2.25 -6.43 -7.62
CA LEU A 36 -1.79 -5.92 -6.32
C LEU A 36 -1.42 -4.42 -6.38
N LEU A 37 -0.65 -4.00 -7.40
CA LEU A 37 -0.29 -2.59 -7.60
C LEU A 37 -1.52 -1.72 -7.89
N THR A 38 -2.51 -2.24 -8.61
CA THR A 38 -3.78 -1.55 -8.84
C THR A 38 -4.60 -1.41 -7.56
N ALA A 39 -4.57 -2.42 -6.68
CA ALA A 39 -5.15 -2.33 -5.35
C ALA A 39 -4.49 -1.21 -4.55
N ILE A 40 -3.15 -1.24 -4.41
CA ILE A 40 -2.36 -0.20 -3.71
C ILE A 40 -2.67 1.20 -4.25
N GLN A 41 -2.73 1.37 -5.57
CA GLN A 41 -3.09 2.63 -6.21
C GLN A 41 -4.48 3.13 -5.76
N THR A 42 -5.46 2.23 -5.68
CA THR A 42 -6.83 2.57 -5.28
C THR A 42 -6.91 2.88 -3.77
N THR A 43 -6.24 2.06 -2.96
CA THR A 43 -6.10 2.25 -1.51
C THR A 43 -5.51 3.62 -1.19
N SER A 44 -4.42 3.99 -1.88
CA SER A 44 -3.73 5.27 -1.68
C SER A 44 -4.62 6.48 -2.01
N LYS A 45 -5.43 6.40 -3.08
CA LYS A 45 -6.41 7.45 -3.40
C LYS A 45 -7.48 7.61 -2.32
N PHE A 46 -7.87 6.49 -1.69
CA PHE A 46 -8.86 6.51 -0.63
C PHE A 46 -8.28 7.09 0.66
N ILE A 47 -7.07 6.71 1.04
CA ILE A 47 -6.33 7.34 2.17
C ILE A 47 -6.19 8.84 1.94
N ALA A 48 -5.69 9.25 0.76
CA ALA A 48 -5.53 10.67 0.42
C ALA A 48 -6.85 11.46 0.49
N THR A 49 -7.98 10.82 0.17
CA THR A 49 -9.31 11.46 0.30
C THR A 49 -9.70 11.68 1.76
N ASN A 50 -9.43 10.70 2.64
CA ASN A 50 -9.72 10.80 4.07
C ASN A 50 -8.79 11.81 4.74
N VAL A 51 -7.50 11.80 4.42
CA VAL A 51 -6.51 12.79 4.90
C VAL A 51 -6.96 14.21 4.58
N ARG A 52 -7.33 14.50 3.32
CA ARG A 52 -7.80 15.84 2.91
C ARG A 52 -9.07 16.30 3.63
N LYS A 53 -9.88 15.36 4.13
CA LYS A 53 -11.14 15.64 4.83
C LYS A 53 -11.01 15.53 6.34
N ALA A 54 -9.87 15.13 6.89
CA ALA A 54 -9.75 14.67 8.26
C ALA A 54 -10.32 15.63 9.31
N ARG A 55 -10.07 16.94 9.16
CA ARG A 55 -10.62 17.99 10.04
C ARG A 55 -12.13 18.14 9.95
N LEU A 56 -12.72 17.90 8.77
CA LEU A 56 -14.16 18.03 8.54
C LEU A 56 -14.96 16.86 9.14
N ILE A 57 -14.31 15.70 9.27
CA ILE A 57 -14.94 14.46 9.75
C ILE A 57 -14.41 14.02 11.13
N ASN A 58 -13.79 14.93 11.89
CA ASN A 58 -13.28 14.71 13.25
C ASN A 58 -12.33 13.50 13.39
N LEU A 59 -11.54 13.23 12.35
CA LEU A 59 -10.49 12.22 12.35
C LEU A 59 -9.13 12.74 12.82
N VAL A 60 -9.08 14.00 13.28
CA VAL A 60 -7.86 14.58 13.86
C VAL A 60 -7.83 14.33 15.36
N GLY A 61 -6.64 14.08 15.89
CA GLY A 61 -6.39 13.78 17.30
C GLY A 61 -6.19 12.29 17.59
N LEU A 62 -6.03 12.00 18.88
CA LEU A 62 -5.64 10.70 19.38
C LEU A 62 -6.78 9.67 19.23
N ALA A 63 -6.42 8.45 18.88
CA ALA A 63 -7.30 7.28 18.97
C ALA A 63 -7.50 6.84 20.43
N GLY A 64 -6.58 7.25 21.33
CA GLY A 64 -6.59 6.90 22.75
C GLY A 64 -5.81 5.63 23.08
N GLU A 65 -5.18 5.01 22.08
CA GLU A 65 -4.32 3.83 22.21
C GLU A 65 -2.85 4.19 21.94
N THR A 66 -1.92 3.45 22.55
CA THR A 66 -0.47 3.57 22.32
C THR A 66 -0.06 2.44 21.38
N ASN A 67 0.62 2.75 20.28
CA ASN A 67 1.08 1.74 19.32
C ASN A 67 2.28 0.94 19.87
N VAL A 68 2.71 -0.07 19.11
CA VAL A 68 3.79 -1.01 19.50
C VAL A 68 5.17 -0.37 19.58
N GLN A 69 5.34 0.83 19.00
CA GLN A 69 6.55 1.63 19.12
C GLN A 69 6.50 2.61 20.31
N GLY A 70 5.40 2.65 21.08
CA GLY A 70 5.23 3.51 22.24
C GLY A 70 4.76 4.93 21.90
N GLU A 71 4.22 5.16 20.70
CA GLU A 71 3.70 6.44 20.25
C GLU A 71 2.18 6.53 20.45
N GLU A 72 1.64 7.73 20.68
CA GLU A 72 0.19 7.93 20.76
C GLU A 72 -0.43 7.80 19.37
N GLN A 73 -1.22 6.75 19.15
CA GLN A 73 -1.79 6.45 17.85
C GLN A 73 -2.86 7.47 17.47
N LYS A 74 -2.79 8.04 16.25
CA LYS A 74 -3.82 8.96 15.77
C LYS A 74 -4.95 8.18 15.10
N LYS A 75 -6.15 8.75 15.09
CA LYS A 75 -7.32 8.10 14.44
C LYS A 75 -7.11 7.83 12.95
N LEU A 76 -6.33 8.68 12.27
CA LEU A 76 -6.00 8.49 10.86
C LEU A 76 -5.04 7.34 10.63
N ASP A 77 -4.18 7.02 11.59
CA ASP A 77 -3.25 5.91 11.51
C ASP A 77 -4.03 4.59 11.51
N VAL A 78 -4.92 4.43 12.50
CA VAL A 78 -5.85 3.29 12.60
C VAL A 78 -6.68 3.16 11.32
N LEU A 79 -7.27 4.26 10.84
CA LEU A 79 -8.08 4.25 9.64
C LEU A 79 -7.26 3.85 8.40
N SER A 80 -6.05 4.37 8.24
CA SER A 80 -5.19 4.10 7.10
C SER A 80 -4.72 2.64 7.12
N ASN A 81 -4.39 2.12 8.30
CA ASN A 81 -4.09 0.71 8.51
C ASN A 81 -5.27 -0.20 8.12
N ASP A 82 -6.48 0.09 8.62
CA ASP A 82 -7.69 -0.67 8.30
C ASP A 82 -7.98 -0.67 6.79
N ILE A 83 -7.82 0.48 6.14
CA ILE A 83 -7.98 0.64 4.69
C ILE A 83 -6.97 -0.24 3.95
N MET A 84 -5.68 -0.20 4.34
CA MET A 84 -4.62 -1.01 3.74
C MET A 84 -4.90 -2.50 3.92
N VAL A 85 -5.13 -2.96 5.15
CA VAL A 85 -5.37 -4.38 5.45
C VAL A 85 -6.58 -4.91 4.68
N ASN A 86 -7.70 -4.20 4.70
CA ASN A 86 -8.92 -4.63 4.02
C ASN A 86 -8.75 -4.68 2.50
N SER A 87 -8.13 -3.65 1.92
CA SER A 87 -7.95 -3.57 0.47
C SER A 87 -6.95 -4.61 -0.04
N LEU A 88 -5.82 -4.78 0.64
CA LEU A 88 -4.80 -5.76 0.28
C LEU A 88 -5.30 -7.19 0.46
N ARG A 89 -6.07 -7.48 1.51
CA ARG A 89 -6.76 -8.77 1.68
C ARG A 89 -7.75 -9.02 0.55
N ALA A 90 -8.58 -8.04 0.21
CA ALA A 90 -9.60 -8.14 -0.84
C ALA A 90 -9.01 -8.33 -2.25
N SER A 91 -7.75 -7.92 -2.48
CA SER A 91 -7.06 -8.19 -3.75
C SER A 91 -6.93 -9.69 -4.07
N GLY A 92 -6.93 -10.55 -3.05
CA GLY A 92 -6.65 -11.97 -3.18
C GLY A 92 -5.22 -12.30 -3.63
N LYS A 93 -4.29 -11.34 -3.55
CA LYS A 93 -2.89 -11.49 -4.00
C LYS A 93 -1.88 -11.59 -2.85
N CYS A 94 -2.31 -11.30 -1.63
CA CYS A 94 -1.46 -11.29 -0.45
C CYS A 94 -1.56 -12.59 0.36
N ALA A 95 -0.47 -12.97 1.00
CA ALA A 95 -0.35 -14.10 1.93
C ALA A 95 0.01 -13.63 3.35
N VAL A 96 0.84 -12.59 3.45
CA VAL A 96 1.29 -11.98 4.71
C VAL A 96 1.24 -10.47 4.54
N LEU A 97 0.68 -9.78 5.53
CA LEU A 97 0.73 -8.33 5.64
C LEU A 97 1.45 -7.96 6.93
N VAL A 98 2.38 -7.01 6.84
CA VAL A 98 3.03 -6.41 8.02
C VAL A 98 2.81 -4.92 7.95
N SER A 99 2.19 -4.38 9.00
CA SER A 99 1.92 -2.97 9.15
C SER A 99 2.77 -2.43 10.28
N GLU A 100 3.20 -1.18 10.16
CA GLU A 100 3.80 -0.43 11.27
C GLU A 100 2.82 -0.29 12.46
N GLU A 101 1.51 -0.28 12.19
CA GLU A 101 0.45 -0.11 13.20
C GLU A 101 0.02 -1.41 13.92
N LEU A 102 0.65 -2.55 13.64
CA LEU A 102 0.26 -3.85 14.19
C LEU A 102 1.46 -4.60 14.79
N GLU A 103 1.27 -5.18 15.98
CA GLU A 103 2.32 -5.98 16.65
C GLU A 103 2.65 -7.26 15.89
N GLU A 104 1.59 -7.91 15.40
CA GLU A 104 1.68 -9.21 14.74
C GLU A 104 1.32 -9.10 13.27
N ALA A 105 2.01 -9.89 12.45
CA ALA A 105 1.71 -9.97 11.03
C ALA A 105 0.31 -10.54 10.79
N VAL A 106 -0.42 -9.95 9.84
CA VAL A 106 -1.70 -10.50 9.39
C VAL A 106 -1.45 -11.62 8.39
N ILE A 107 -1.68 -12.85 8.81
CA ILE A 107 -1.60 -14.03 7.95
C ILE A 107 -2.94 -14.23 7.25
N ILE A 108 -2.93 -14.25 5.92
CA ILE A 108 -4.15 -14.45 5.13
C ILE A 108 -4.56 -15.92 5.17
N GLU A 109 -5.84 -16.19 5.38
CA GLU A 109 -6.41 -17.55 5.37
C GLU A 109 -6.17 -18.25 4.03
N ASP A 110 -5.93 -19.57 4.05
CA ASP A 110 -5.59 -20.37 2.85
C ASP A 110 -6.55 -20.18 1.68
N ARG A 111 -7.85 -20.02 1.93
CA ARG A 111 -8.87 -19.81 0.88
C ARG A 111 -8.77 -18.47 0.13
N TYR A 112 -8.11 -17.47 0.73
CA TYR A 112 -7.95 -16.12 0.17
C TYR A 112 -6.49 -15.78 -0.12
N LYS A 113 -5.59 -16.77 0.07
CA LYS A 113 -4.15 -16.59 0.05
C LYS A 113 -3.64 -16.42 -1.36
N GLY A 114 -2.94 -15.31 -1.59
CA GLY A 114 -2.13 -15.10 -2.77
C GLY A 114 -0.68 -15.51 -2.55
N LYS A 115 0.24 -14.87 -3.28
CA LYS A 115 1.66 -15.24 -3.35
C LYS A 115 2.61 -14.09 -3.04
N TYR A 116 2.08 -12.96 -2.59
CA TYR A 116 2.87 -11.81 -2.17
C TYR A 116 2.78 -11.58 -0.68
N CYS A 117 3.86 -11.07 -0.10
CA CYS A 117 3.85 -10.47 1.21
C CYS A 117 4.01 -8.96 1.04
N VAL A 118 3.25 -8.17 1.80
CA VAL A 118 3.31 -6.71 1.73
C VAL A 118 3.67 -6.18 3.10
N VAL A 119 4.79 -5.45 3.17
CA VAL A 119 5.19 -4.66 4.33
C VAL A 119 4.80 -3.21 4.05
N PHE A 120 4.23 -2.48 5.00
CA PHE A 120 3.82 -1.10 4.77
C PHE A 120 3.80 -0.25 6.04
N ASP A 121 4.04 1.03 5.81
CA ASP A 121 3.67 2.11 6.73
C ASP A 121 2.41 2.76 6.12
N PRO A 122 1.24 2.63 6.77
CA PRO A 122 0.00 3.12 6.22
C PRO A 122 -0.09 4.65 6.20
N LEU A 123 0.59 5.35 7.12
CA LEU A 123 0.55 6.81 7.23
C LEU A 123 1.86 7.40 7.81
N ASP A 124 2.90 7.44 6.97
CA ASP A 124 4.19 8.01 7.33
C ASP A 124 4.07 9.51 7.63
N GLY A 125 4.71 9.93 8.72
CA GLY A 125 4.71 11.32 9.17
C GLY A 125 3.40 11.77 9.79
N SER A 126 2.59 10.87 10.35
CA SER A 126 1.30 11.21 10.98
C SER A 126 1.39 12.32 12.03
N SER A 127 2.53 12.46 12.71
CA SER A 127 2.84 13.55 13.64
C SER A 127 2.67 14.95 13.01
N ASN A 128 2.88 15.07 11.69
CA ASN A 128 2.80 16.30 10.90
C ASN A 128 1.39 16.70 10.45
N ILE A 129 0.37 15.86 10.64
CA ILE A 129 -1.00 16.10 10.17
C ILE A 129 -1.56 17.43 10.69
N ASP A 130 -1.29 17.75 11.95
CA ASP A 130 -1.81 18.96 12.60
C ASP A 130 -1.16 20.24 12.07
N ALA A 131 0.09 20.12 11.60
CA ALA A 131 0.85 21.20 10.98
C ALA A 131 0.51 21.40 9.50
N GLY A 132 -0.27 20.50 8.88
CA GLY A 132 -0.60 20.57 7.45
C GLY A 132 0.61 20.34 6.55
N VAL A 133 1.63 19.62 7.04
CA VAL A 133 2.83 19.25 6.30
C VAL A 133 2.59 17.92 5.58
N ASN A 134 3.44 17.60 4.59
CA ASN A 134 3.34 16.38 3.80
C ASN A 134 3.42 15.12 4.68
N ILE A 135 2.58 14.16 4.32
CA ILE A 135 2.51 12.80 4.90
C ILE A 135 2.38 11.82 3.73
N GLY A 136 2.60 10.53 3.98
CA GLY A 136 2.58 9.55 2.91
C GLY A 136 2.20 8.14 3.33
N THR A 137 2.34 7.21 2.41
CA THR A 137 2.20 5.77 2.66
C THR A 137 3.40 5.10 2.01
N ILE A 138 4.05 4.16 2.70
CA ILE A 138 5.23 3.43 2.20
C ILE A 138 4.85 1.96 2.07
N PHE A 139 5.32 1.28 1.03
CA PHE A 139 5.13 -0.17 0.89
C PHE A 139 6.33 -0.87 0.26
N GLY A 140 6.51 -2.12 0.64
CA GLY A 140 7.42 -3.08 0.04
C GLY A 140 6.70 -4.40 -0.24
N ILE A 141 7.02 -5.04 -1.37
CA ILE A 141 6.38 -6.26 -1.83
C ILE A 141 7.44 -7.33 -1.99
N TYR A 142 7.18 -8.49 -1.41
CA TYR A 142 7.97 -9.70 -1.56
C TYR A 142 7.11 -10.81 -2.16
N HIS A 143 7.72 -11.78 -2.83
CA HIS A 143 7.08 -13.07 -3.08
C HIS A 143 7.22 -13.99 -1.87
N ILE A 144 6.24 -14.84 -1.57
CA ILE A 144 6.47 -15.94 -0.61
C ILE A 144 7.65 -16.81 -1.06
N ALA A 145 8.42 -17.34 -0.12
CA ALA A 145 9.53 -18.22 -0.43
C ALA A 145 9.03 -19.53 -1.08
N PRO A 146 9.82 -20.17 -1.96
CA PRO A 146 9.45 -21.46 -2.55
C PRO A 146 9.08 -22.49 -1.49
N GLY A 147 7.91 -23.11 -1.61
CA GLY A 147 7.39 -24.10 -0.67
C GLY A 147 6.79 -23.52 0.62
N SER A 148 6.87 -22.21 0.85
CA SER A 148 6.21 -21.55 1.97
C SER A 148 4.70 -21.51 1.78
N LYS A 149 3.97 -21.51 2.91
CA LYS A 149 2.52 -21.25 2.97
C LYS A 149 2.19 -19.84 3.43
N GLY A 150 3.15 -18.91 3.43
CA GLY A 150 2.94 -17.55 3.94
C GLY A 150 3.11 -17.48 5.45
N THR A 151 4.27 -17.03 5.88
CA THR A 151 4.72 -16.92 7.26
C THR A 151 5.52 -15.64 7.44
N VAL A 152 5.74 -15.20 8.68
CA VAL A 152 6.55 -14.00 8.96
C VAL A 152 7.97 -14.12 8.40
N SER A 153 8.56 -15.32 8.34
CA SER A 153 9.88 -15.52 7.70
C SER A 153 9.93 -15.17 6.22
N ASP A 154 8.78 -15.10 5.52
CA ASP A 154 8.73 -14.68 4.12
C ASP A 154 8.99 -13.17 3.93
N VAL A 155 8.95 -12.37 5.00
CA VAL A 155 9.25 -10.92 4.97
C VAL A 155 10.49 -10.54 5.76
N LEU A 156 10.97 -11.39 6.67
CA LEU A 156 12.24 -11.19 7.39
C LEU A 156 13.44 -11.50 6.50
N ARG A 157 13.53 -10.80 5.37
CA ARG A 157 14.52 -10.99 4.31
C ARG A 157 15.09 -9.66 3.85
N PRO A 158 16.31 -9.64 3.31
CA PRO A 158 16.93 -8.41 2.82
C PRO A 158 16.05 -7.66 1.82
N GLY A 159 16.05 -6.32 1.87
CA GLY A 159 15.28 -5.47 0.96
C GLY A 159 15.63 -5.69 -0.52
N SER A 160 16.83 -6.18 -0.83
CA SER A 160 17.24 -6.58 -2.19
C SER A 160 16.41 -7.73 -2.77
N GLN A 161 15.60 -8.42 -1.96
CA GLN A 161 14.67 -9.47 -2.40
C GLN A 161 13.24 -8.97 -2.61
N MET A 162 12.97 -7.67 -2.42
CA MET A 162 11.68 -7.09 -2.79
C MET A 162 11.50 -7.16 -4.30
N VAL A 163 10.30 -7.52 -4.74
CA VAL A 163 9.93 -7.55 -6.16
C VAL A 163 9.37 -6.22 -6.65
N ALA A 164 8.90 -5.39 -5.71
CA ALA A 164 8.50 -4.01 -5.94
C ALA A 164 8.49 -3.26 -4.60
N ALA A 165 8.69 -1.95 -4.63
CA ALA A 165 8.55 -1.08 -3.48
C ALA A 165 8.16 0.32 -3.97
N GLY A 166 7.61 1.15 -3.09
CA GLY A 166 7.24 2.50 -3.43
C GLY A 166 6.62 3.26 -2.26
N TYR A 167 6.22 4.49 -2.55
CA TYR A 167 5.51 5.35 -1.61
C TYR A 167 4.53 6.25 -2.36
N THR A 168 3.57 6.82 -1.63
CA THR A 168 2.65 7.86 -2.11
C THR A 168 2.72 9.08 -1.23
N MET A 169 2.64 10.28 -1.82
CA MET A 169 2.56 11.58 -1.14
C MET A 169 1.42 12.42 -1.73
#